data_AF-A0A2Z2KPH2-F1
#
_entry.id   AF-A0A2Z2KPH2-F1
#
_cell.length_a   1.000
_cell.length_b   1.000
_cell.length_c   1.000
_cell.angle_alpha   90.00
_cell.angle_beta   90.00
_cell.angle_gamma   90.00
#
_symmetry.space_group_name_H-M   'P 1'
#
loop_
_entity.id
_entity.type
_entity.pdbx_description
1 polymer ?
#
loop_
_entity_poly.entity_id
_entity_poly.type
_entity_poly.pdbx_seq_one_letter_code
_entity_poly.pdbx_strand_id
1 'polypeptide(L)'
;MHYNLEVYAAAMKVKDMIRENNRLREQLTPFNRSYFEDVIIGLRASRVEPQRTEELLLEAVQLLLREQGKGRNAKQVFGENPGDYFKEVIDSVPVLPARSRLNYYLMLPWAALTGLFGVLAAAGLLVQSIEGDAGVFGQISLFTLIAVAAGSIVLFQLMMKWMASLSDEEAPRFKRFDLKGLGIYILIAVIAVFAGIFLDSIFPVITLSPWVSLILFLIGTAGLKFLFFRK
;
A
#
# COMPACT_ATOMS: atom_id res chain seq x y z
N MET A 1 14.66 18.33 -29.78
CA MET A 1 14.04 16.98 -29.76
C MET A 1 13.96 16.38 -28.34
N HIS A 2 13.92 17.22 -27.28
CA HIS A 2 13.91 16.77 -25.88
C HIS A 2 12.49 16.47 -25.32
N TYR A 3 11.44 16.97 -25.96
CA TYR A 3 10.07 16.94 -25.42
C TYR A 3 9.34 15.58 -25.50
N ASN A 4 9.75 14.65 -26.38
CA ASN A 4 9.02 13.40 -26.56
C ASN A 4 9.41 12.30 -25.56
N LEU A 5 10.55 12.40 -24.89
CA LEU A 5 11.05 11.32 -24.02
C LEU A 5 10.39 11.33 -22.63
N GLU A 6 10.20 12.51 -22.03
CA GLU A 6 9.50 12.65 -20.75
C GLU A 6 8.06 12.14 -20.82
N VAL A 7 7.38 12.36 -21.96
CA VAL A 7 5.99 11.93 -22.17
C VAL A 7 5.87 10.41 -22.35
N TYR A 8 6.86 9.78 -22.98
CA TYR A 8 6.85 8.32 -23.22
C TYR A 8 7.14 7.53 -21.94
N ALA A 9 8.03 8.02 -21.05
CA ALA A 9 8.31 7.38 -19.77
C ALA A 9 7.12 7.52 -18.80
N ALA A 10 6.48 8.69 -18.74
CA ALA A 10 5.37 8.97 -17.83
C ALA A 10 4.11 8.09 -18.06
N ALA A 11 3.95 7.50 -19.25
CA ALA A 11 2.81 6.64 -19.59
C ALA A 11 3.06 5.13 -19.37
N MET A 12 4.30 4.70 -19.12
CA MET A 12 4.62 3.28 -18.96
C MET A 12 4.43 2.80 -17.52
N LYS A 13 3.91 1.57 -17.37
CA LYS A 13 3.89 0.91 -16.06
C LYS A 13 5.32 0.62 -15.61
N VAL A 14 5.55 0.66 -14.30
CA VAL A 14 6.88 0.40 -13.68
C VAL A 14 7.52 -0.91 -14.16
N LYS A 15 6.73 -1.96 -14.28
CA LYS A 15 7.19 -3.27 -14.77
C LYS A 15 7.70 -3.21 -16.22
N ASP A 16 7.04 -2.43 -17.08
CA ASP A 16 7.45 -2.25 -18.46
C ASP A 16 8.73 -1.44 -18.56
N MET A 17 8.89 -0.41 -17.71
CA MET A 17 10.15 0.35 -17.59
C MET A 17 11.31 -0.54 -17.18
N ILE A 18 11.11 -1.43 -16.18
CA ILE A 18 12.14 -2.39 -15.76
C ILE A 18 12.50 -3.35 -16.90
N ARG A 19 11.50 -3.88 -17.61
CA ARG A 19 11.71 -4.81 -18.72
C ARG A 19 12.50 -4.13 -19.85
N GLU A 20 12.11 -2.92 -20.22
CA GLU A 20 12.79 -2.16 -21.26
C GLU A 20 14.19 -1.75 -20.83
N ASN A 21 14.37 -1.33 -19.57
CA ASN A 21 15.69 -1.03 -19.01
C ASN A 21 16.63 -2.24 -19.11
N ASN A 22 16.17 -3.44 -18.75
CA ASN A 22 16.97 -4.66 -18.89
C ASN A 22 17.35 -4.94 -20.35
N ARG A 23 16.41 -4.79 -21.30
CA ARG A 23 16.66 -4.95 -22.74
C ARG A 23 17.68 -3.95 -23.28
N LEU A 24 17.63 -2.71 -22.82
CA LEU A 24 18.57 -1.66 -23.21
C LEU A 24 19.96 -1.86 -22.58
N ARG A 25 20.02 -2.34 -21.34
CA ARG A 25 21.28 -2.64 -20.64
C ARG A 25 22.12 -3.71 -21.32
N GLU A 26 21.48 -4.68 -21.97
CA GLU A 26 22.19 -5.72 -22.73
C GLU A 26 22.93 -5.18 -23.95
N GLN A 27 22.58 -3.98 -24.44
CA GLN A 27 23.23 -3.33 -25.59
C GLN A 27 24.41 -2.44 -25.17
N LEU A 28 24.66 -2.28 -23.87
CA LEU A 28 25.79 -1.53 -23.36
C LEU A 28 27.10 -2.32 -23.51
N THR A 29 28.20 -1.59 -23.70
CA THR A 29 29.54 -2.19 -23.56
C THR A 29 29.74 -2.71 -22.14
N PRO A 30 30.62 -3.71 -21.93
CA PRO A 30 30.86 -4.27 -20.59
C PRO A 30 31.20 -3.21 -19.53
N PHE A 31 32.01 -2.21 -19.89
CA PHE A 31 32.35 -1.09 -19.00
C PHE A 31 31.14 -0.24 -18.64
N ASN A 32 30.36 0.19 -19.64
CA ASN A 32 29.17 1.01 -19.42
C ASN A 32 28.10 0.26 -18.62
N ARG A 33 27.96 -1.04 -18.86
CA ARG A 33 27.03 -1.91 -18.15
C ARG A 33 27.39 -2.02 -16.67
N SER A 34 28.66 -2.23 -16.34
CA SER A 34 29.14 -2.29 -14.95
C SER A 34 28.89 -0.98 -14.22
N TYR A 35 29.23 0.16 -14.83
CA TYR A 35 28.96 1.47 -14.24
C TYR A 35 27.46 1.69 -14.00
N PHE A 36 26.63 1.27 -14.95
CA PHE A 36 25.17 1.41 -14.86
C PHE A 36 24.54 0.51 -13.77
N GLU A 37 25.17 -0.61 -13.43
CA GLU A 37 24.73 -1.45 -12.29
C GLU A 37 24.87 -0.71 -10.96
N ASP A 38 25.95 0.04 -10.77
CA ASP A 38 26.15 0.86 -9.57
C ASP A 38 25.11 1.98 -9.47
N VAL A 39 24.73 2.58 -10.61
CA VAL A 39 23.61 3.55 -10.69
C VAL A 39 22.31 2.94 -10.18
N ILE A 40 21.96 1.73 -10.65
CA ILE A 40 20.73 1.05 -10.26
C ILE A 40 20.67 0.84 -8.76
N ILE A 41 21.78 0.38 -8.17
CA ILE A 41 21.88 0.15 -6.73
C ILE A 41 21.66 1.47 -5.97
N GLY A 42 22.34 2.54 -6.39
CA GLY A 42 22.23 3.85 -5.75
C GLY A 42 20.82 4.45 -5.81
N LEU A 43 20.21 4.45 -7.00
CA LEU A 43 18.88 5.02 -7.21
C LEU A 43 17.77 4.21 -6.51
N ARG A 44 17.80 2.87 -6.58
CA ARG A 44 16.79 2.02 -5.91
C ARG A 44 16.91 2.01 -4.40
N ALA A 45 18.10 2.30 -3.86
CA ALA A 45 18.32 2.50 -2.43
C ALA A 45 17.95 3.91 -1.94
N SER A 46 17.66 4.84 -2.85
CA SER A 46 17.31 6.23 -2.53
C SER A 46 15.89 6.37 -1.98
N ARG A 47 15.53 7.58 -1.53
CA ARG A 47 14.18 7.92 -1.05
C ARG A 47 13.24 8.40 -2.17
N VAL A 48 13.69 8.35 -3.42
CA VAL A 48 12.89 8.75 -4.58
C VAL A 48 11.72 7.77 -4.75
N GLU A 49 10.58 8.27 -5.20
CA GLU A 49 9.41 7.43 -5.47
C GLU A 49 9.78 6.29 -6.44
N PRO A 50 9.28 5.05 -6.24
CA PRO A 50 9.63 3.92 -7.10
C PRO A 50 9.36 4.15 -8.58
N GLN A 51 8.25 4.81 -8.93
CA GLN A 51 7.93 5.13 -10.32
C GLN A 51 8.96 6.09 -10.92
N ARG A 52 9.21 7.21 -10.23
CA ARG A 52 10.22 8.19 -10.66
C ARG A 52 11.62 7.59 -10.74
N THR A 53 11.95 6.66 -9.84
CA THR A 53 13.23 5.93 -9.85
C THR A 53 13.41 5.15 -11.15
N GLU A 54 12.41 4.39 -11.58
CA GLU A 54 12.51 3.60 -12.82
C GLU A 54 12.43 4.46 -14.09
N GLU A 55 11.71 5.59 -14.06
CA GLU A 55 11.76 6.61 -15.13
C GLU A 55 13.19 7.14 -15.32
N LEU A 56 13.84 7.56 -14.22
CA LEU A 56 15.20 8.08 -14.25
C LEU A 56 16.22 7.04 -14.71
N LEU A 57 16.07 5.78 -14.29
CA LEU A 57 16.90 4.69 -14.76
C LEU A 57 16.72 4.45 -16.26
N LEU A 58 15.48 4.53 -16.76
CA LEU A 58 15.21 4.36 -18.18
C LEU A 58 15.78 5.52 -19.02
N GLU A 59 15.63 6.76 -18.56
CA GLU A 59 16.23 7.93 -19.20
C GLU A 59 17.76 7.83 -19.23
N ALA A 60 18.36 7.42 -18.10
CA ALA A 60 19.81 7.27 -17.99
C ALA A 60 20.37 6.19 -18.93
N VAL A 61 19.75 5.01 -19.01
CA VAL A 61 20.24 3.95 -19.91
C VAL A 61 20.13 4.36 -21.39
N GLN A 62 19.06 5.08 -21.76
CA GLN A 62 18.88 5.57 -23.12
C GLN A 62 19.89 6.65 -23.50
N LEU A 63 20.15 7.59 -22.58
CA LEU A 63 21.20 8.60 -22.76
C LEU A 63 22.57 7.92 -22.91
N LEU A 64 22.86 6.93 -22.08
CA LEU A 64 24.12 6.21 -22.13
C LEU A 64 24.32 5.47 -23.46
N LEU A 65 23.28 4.80 -23.97
CA LEU A 65 23.34 4.13 -25.28
C LEU A 65 23.58 5.13 -26.42
N ARG A 66 22.92 6.30 -26.38
CA ARG A 66 23.10 7.34 -27.39
C ARG A 66 24.54 7.88 -27.40
N GLU A 67 25.11 8.14 -26.25
CA GLU A 67 26.48 8.66 -26.13
C GLU A 67 27.52 7.57 -26.39
N GLN A 68 27.23 6.31 -26.05
CA GLN A 68 28.04 5.16 -26.44
C GLN A 68 28.15 5.03 -27.97
N GLY A 69 27.06 5.28 -28.70
CA GLY A 69 27.08 5.32 -30.17
C GLY A 69 28.03 6.39 -30.75
N LYS A 70 28.38 7.41 -29.95
CA LYS A 70 29.36 8.45 -30.29
C LYS A 70 30.78 8.13 -29.78
N GLY A 71 31.00 6.94 -29.22
CA GLY A 71 32.28 6.52 -28.66
C GLY A 71 32.55 7.02 -27.24
N ARG A 72 31.56 7.59 -26.53
CA ARG A 72 31.74 8.05 -25.14
C ARG A 72 31.40 6.93 -24.15
N ASN A 73 32.17 6.83 -23.07
CA ASN A 73 31.91 5.90 -21.99
C ASN A 73 31.10 6.55 -20.85
N ALA A 74 30.57 5.73 -19.94
CA ALA A 74 29.68 6.16 -18.86
C ALA A 74 30.31 7.23 -17.95
N LYS A 75 31.61 7.13 -17.65
CA LYS A 75 32.33 8.15 -16.87
C LYS A 75 32.39 9.51 -17.57
N GLN A 76 32.50 9.51 -18.90
CA GLN A 76 32.49 10.75 -19.68
C GLN A 76 31.09 11.36 -19.80
N VAL A 77 30.03 10.58 -19.54
CA VAL A 77 28.63 11.04 -19.64
C VAL A 77 28.10 11.48 -18.27
N PHE A 78 28.33 10.66 -17.24
CA PHE A 78 27.77 10.84 -15.89
C PHE A 78 28.80 11.25 -14.84
N GLY A 79 30.10 11.27 -15.18
CA GLY A 79 31.17 11.59 -14.25
C GLY A 79 31.82 10.36 -13.61
N GLU A 80 32.87 10.57 -12.83
CA GLU A 80 33.65 9.51 -12.17
C GLU A 80 32.78 8.63 -11.25
N ASN A 81 31.89 9.24 -10.48
CA ASN A 81 31.03 8.56 -9.52
C ASN A 81 29.59 8.53 -10.01
N PRO A 82 28.98 7.34 -10.14
CA PRO A 82 27.59 7.21 -10.55
C PRO A 82 26.60 7.96 -9.65
N GLY A 83 26.87 7.99 -8.34
CA GLY A 83 25.98 8.63 -7.36
C GLY A 83 25.88 10.15 -7.47
N ASP A 84 26.91 10.84 -7.98
CA ASP A 84 26.95 12.30 -7.99
C ASP A 84 25.99 12.89 -9.03
N TYR A 85 25.84 12.24 -10.19
CA TYR A 85 24.89 12.66 -11.23
C TYR A 85 23.43 12.60 -10.75
N PHE A 86 23.09 11.55 -10.02
CA PHE A 86 21.73 11.36 -9.52
C PHE A 86 21.45 12.12 -8.23
N LYS A 87 22.48 12.65 -7.57
CA LYS A 87 22.34 13.43 -6.33
C LYS A 87 21.50 14.68 -6.55
N GLU A 88 21.72 15.40 -7.65
CA GLU A 88 20.94 16.60 -8.01
C GLU A 88 19.47 16.27 -8.30
N VAL A 89 19.22 15.10 -8.87
CA VAL A 89 17.86 14.58 -9.12
C VAL A 89 17.20 14.08 -7.83
N ILE A 90 17.95 13.44 -6.94
CA ILE A 90 17.47 12.96 -5.64
C ILE A 90 17.15 14.14 -4.71
N ASP A 91 18.00 15.17 -4.72
CA ASP A 91 17.90 16.35 -3.85
C ASP A 91 16.78 17.32 -4.31
N SER A 92 16.37 17.26 -5.58
CA SER A 92 15.27 18.07 -6.13
C SER A 92 13.89 17.43 -5.94
N VAL A 93 13.82 16.17 -5.51
CA VAL A 93 12.56 15.49 -5.21
C VAL A 93 12.16 15.78 -3.76
N PRO A 94 10.96 16.36 -3.51
CA PRO A 94 10.49 16.50 -2.14
C PRO A 94 10.41 15.11 -1.51
N VAL A 95 11.21 14.90 -0.48
CA VAL A 95 11.16 13.68 0.34
C VAL A 95 9.70 13.52 0.76
N LEU A 96 9.01 12.51 0.24
CA LEU A 96 7.67 12.16 0.73
C LEU A 96 7.77 12.19 2.25
N PRO A 97 6.96 13.01 2.97
CA PRO A 97 6.94 12.93 4.41
C PRO A 97 6.56 11.48 4.68
N ALA A 98 7.54 10.69 5.10
CA ALA A 98 7.40 9.27 5.29
C ALA A 98 6.49 9.15 6.49
N ARG A 99 5.18 9.23 6.24
CA ARG A 99 4.17 8.98 7.22
C ARG A 99 4.46 7.56 7.67
N SER A 100 5.03 7.47 8.87
CA SER A 100 5.76 6.26 9.27
C SER A 100 4.81 5.08 9.12
N ARG A 101 5.32 3.91 8.69
CA ARG A 101 4.46 2.71 8.57
C ARG A 101 3.63 2.50 9.84
N LEU A 102 4.20 2.84 11.00
CA LEU A 102 3.53 2.86 12.29
C LEU A 102 2.27 3.74 12.31
N ASN A 103 2.31 4.95 11.76
CA ASN A 103 1.16 5.85 11.67
C ASN A 103 0.01 5.23 10.86
N TYR A 104 0.30 4.50 9.77
CA TYR A 104 -0.72 3.78 9.01
C TYR A 104 -1.32 2.61 9.81
N TYR A 105 -0.49 1.80 10.46
CA TYR A 105 -0.95 0.67 11.27
C TYR A 105 -1.75 1.09 12.51
N LEU A 106 -1.56 2.33 13.00
CA LEU A 106 -2.39 2.90 14.07
C LEU A 106 -3.68 3.54 13.54
N MET A 107 -3.60 4.21 12.38
CA MET A 107 -4.75 4.88 11.78
C MET A 107 -5.85 3.90 11.36
N LEU A 108 -5.48 2.72 10.84
CA LEU A 108 -6.43 1.73 10.33
C LEU A 108 -7.37 1.18 11.43
N PRO A 109 -6.87 0.61 12.54
CA PRO A 109 -7.71 0.21 13.66
C PRO A 109 -8.51 1.38 14.24
N TRP A 110 -7.88 2.56 14.38
CA TRP A 110 -8.56 3.74 14.91
C TRP A 110 -9.77 4.13 14.05
N ALA A 111 -9.59 4.18 12.72
CA ALA A 111 -10.66 4.49 11.78
C ALA A 111 -11.76 3.42 11.79
N ALA A 112 -11.39 2.14 11.80
CA ALA A 112 -12.33 1.03 11.83
C ALA A 112 -13.19 1.02 13.10
N LEU A 113 -12.56 1.21 14.27
CA LEU A 113 -13.26 1.31 15.55
C LEU A 113 -14.16 2.55 15.62
N THR A 114 -13.68 3.69 15.11
CA THR A 114 -14.51 4.89 14.98
C THR A 114 -15.76 4.60 14.15
N GLY A 115 -15.59 4.00 12.97
CA GLY A 115 -16.72 3.60 12.11
C GLY A 115 -17.68 2.63 12.78
N LEU A 116 -17.17 1.64 13.54
CA LEU A 116 -17.97 0.70 14.31
C LEU A 116 -18.88 1.44 15.32
N PHE A 117 -18.31 2.34 16.12
CA PHE A 117 -19.10 3.13 17.08
C PHE A 117 -20.11 4.04 16.38
N GLY A 118 -19.79 4.57 15.19
CA GLY A 118 -20.73 5.33 14.37
C GLY A 118 -21.94 4.49 13.93
N VAL A 119 -21.72 3.25 13.50
CA VAL A 119 -22.79 2.30 13.14
C VAL A 119 -23.63 1.93 14.35
N LEU A 120 -23.00 1.58 15.48
CA LEU A 120 -23.71 1.26 16.73
C LEU A 120 -24.54 2.44 17.25
N ALA A 121 -24.02 3.66 17.15
CA ALA A 121 -24.76 4.86 17.51
C ALA A 121 -25.96 5.08 16.59
N ALA A 122 -25.75 5.07 15.26
CA ALA A 122 -26.81 5.33 14.30
C ALA A 122 -27.91 4.27 14.35
N ALA A 123 -27.54 2.99 14.26
CA ALA A 123 -28.50 1.89 14.31
C ALA A 123 -29.15 1.78 15.70
N GLY A 124 -28.38 1.92 16.78
CA GLY A 124 -28.92 1.84 18.14
C GLY A 124 -29.89 2.96 18.48
N LEU A 125 -29.63 4.21 18.06
CA LEU A 125 -30.58 5.31 18.25
C LEU A 125 -31.84 5.14 17.40
N LEU A 126 -31.71 4.63 16.17
CA LEU A 126 -32.87 4.35 15.32
C LEU A 126 -33.76 3.27 15.93
N VAL A 127 -33.18 2.14 16.34
CA VAL A 127 -33.92 1.03 16.96
C VAL A 127 -34.54 1.46 18.29
N GLN A 128 -33.79 2.17 19.13
CA GLN A 128 -34.30 2.71 20.39
C GLN A 128 -35.48 3.67 20.19
N SER A 129 -35.48 4.44 19.10
CA SER A 129 -36.58 5.36 18.79
C SER A 129 -37.87 4.63 18.37
N ILE A 130 -37.76 3.40 17.84
CA ILE A 130 -38.89 2.61 17.33
C ILE A 130 -39.39 1.63 18.40
N GLU A 131 -38.47 0.92 19.04
CA GLU A 131 -38.75 -0.21 19.94
C GLU A 131 -38.61 0.14 21.43
N GLY A 132 -38.06 1.32 21.75
CA GLY A 132 -37.82 1.77 23.13
C GLY A 132 -36.54 1.22 23.77
N ASP A 133 -35.90 0.22 23.16
CA ASP A 133 -34.61 -0.33 23.57
C ASP A 133 -33.62 -0.38 22.39
N ALA A 134 -32.32 -0.37 22.68
CA ALA A 134 -31.27 -0.42 21.68
C ALA A 134 -30.97 -1.85 21.17
N GLY A 135 -31.53 -2.88 21.80
CA GLY A 135 -31.35 -4.28 21.43
C GLY A 135 -29.87 -4.66 21.30
N VAL A 136 -29.54 -5.38 20.22
CA VAL A 136 -28.16 -5.83 19.93
C VAL A 136 -27.17 -4.69 19.70
N PHE A 137 -27.65 -3.48 19.36
CA PHE A 137 -26.80 -2.31 19.14
C PHE A 137 -26.42 -1.58 20.43
N GLY A 138 -27.07 -1.92 21.54
CA GLY A 138 -26.71 -1.46 22.89
C GLY A 138 -25.65 -2.32 23.58
N GLN A 139 -25.07 -3.28 22.86
CA GLN A 139 -24.11 -4.25 23.39
C GLN A 139 -22.92 -4.40 22.46
N ILE A 140 -21.73 -4.57 23.03
CA ILE A 140 -20.52 -4.87 22.26
C ILE A 140 -19.62 -5.82 23.04
N SER A 141 -19.13 -6.87 22.37
CA SER A 141 -18.16 -7.80 22.95
C SER A 141 -16.74 -7.25 22.81
N LEU A 142 -15.89 -7.50 23.82
CA LEU A 142 -14.46 -7.17 23.72
C LEU A 142 -13.79 -7.89 22.54
N PHE A 143 -14.28 -9.09 22.19
CA PHE A 143 -13.85 -9.81 21.01
C PHE A 143 -14.11 -9.02 19.73
N THR A 144 -15.31 -8.42 19.57
CA THR A 144 -15.63 -7.61 18.39
C THR A 144 -14.69 -6.41 18.25
N LEU A 145 -14.33 -5.75 19.35
CA LEU A 145 -13.36 -4.65 19.33
C LEU A 145 -11.98 -5.11 18.81
N ILE A 146 -11.48 -6.23 19.34
CA ILE A 146 -10.19 -6.80 18.92
C ILE A 146 -10.26 -7.28 17.47
N ALA A 147 -11.35 -7.95 17.09
CA ALA A 147 -11.56 -8.50 15.75
C ALA A 147 -11.66 -7.39 14.71
N VAL A 148 -12.35 -6.28 14.99
CA VAL A 148 -12.42 -5.12 14.09
C VAL A 148 -11.06 -4.43 13.97
N ALA A 149 -10.36 -4.23 15.10
CA ALA A 149 -9.02 -3.63 15.10
C ALA A 149 -8.02 -4.47 14.28
N ALA A 150 -7.86 -5.75 14.61
CA ALA A 150 -6.95 -6.66 13.91
C ALA A 150 -7.39 -6.94 12.47
N GLY A 151 -8.71 -7.14 12.27
CA GLY A 151 -9.32 -7.39 10.98
C GLY A 151 -9.11 -6.24 10.01
N SER A 152 -9.15 -4.99 10.47
CA SER A 152 -8.86 -3.83 9.62
C SER A 152 -7.44 -3.86 9.04
N ILE A 153 -6.46 -4.30 9.84
CA ILE A 153 -5.05 -4.43 9.40
C ILE A 153 -4.92 -5.57 8.39
N VAL A 154 -5.48 -6.74 8.70
CA VAL A 154 -5.43 -7.91 7.81
C VAL A 154 -6.12 -7.61 6.48
N LEU A 155 -7.31 -7.01 6.51
CA LEU A 155 -8.06 -6.63 5.32
C LEU A 155 -7.28 -5.64 4.46
N PHE A 156 -6.66 -4.63 5.08
CA PHE A 156 -5.81 -3.69 4.36
C PHE A 156 -4.62 -4.39 3.69
N GLN A 157 -3.96 -5.33 4.37
CA GLN A 157 -2.86 -6.11 3.76
C GLN A 157 -3.33 -6.97 2.59
N LEU A 158 -4.48 -7.64 2.73
CA LEU A 158 -5.08 -8.43 1.65
C LEU A 158 -5.44 -7.54 0.46
N MET A 159 -6.03 -6.38 0.71
CA MET A 159 -6.35 -5.40 -0.32
C MET A 159 -5.10 -4.91 -1.04
N MET A 160 -4.03 -4.53 -0.31
CA MET A 160 -2.76 -4.11 -0.90
C MET A 160 -2.15 -5.23 -1.76
N LYS A 161 -2.18 -6.47 -1.27
CA LYS A 161 -1.71 -7.63 -2.03
C LYS A 161 -2.54 -7.87 -3.29
N TRP A 162 -3.86 -7.70 -3.20
CA TRP A 162 -4.76 -7.82 -4.33
C TRP A 162 -4.51 -6.72 -5.37
N MET A 163 -4.40 -5.45 -4.96
CA MET A 163 -4.05 -4.34 -5.85
C MET A 163 -2.68 -4.53 -6.52
N ALA A 164 -1.69 -5.02 -5.78
CA ALA A 164 -0.39 -5.37 -6.35
C ALA A 164 -0.51 -6.49 -7.40
N SER A 165 -1.36 -7.50 -7.15
CA SER A 165 -1.59 -8.58 -8.12
C SER A 165 -2.31 -8.12 -9.39
N LEU A 166 -3.17 -7.10 -9.31
CA LEU A 166 -3.80 -6.48 -10.48
C LEU A 166 -2.82 -5.62 -11.30
N SER A 167 -1.79 -5.10 -10.65
CA SER A 167 -0.72 -4.35 -11.31
C SER A 167 0.24 -5.27 -12.08
N ASP A 168 0.31 -6.54 -11.67
CA ASP A 168 1.01 -7.62 -12.35
C ASP A 168 0.10 -8.25 -13.43
N GLU A 169 -0.17 -7.53 -14.52
CA GLU A 169 -0.80 -8.15 -15.70
C GLU A 169 0.20 -9.06 -16.43
N GLU A 170 0.39 -10.26 -15.91
CA GLU A 170 0.41 -11.45 -16.76
C GLU A 170 -0.96 -12.10 -16.59
N ALA A 171 -1.72 -12.17 -17.68
CA ALA A 171 -3.11 -12.64 -17.73
C ALA A 171 -3.37 -13.81 -16.77
N PRO A 172 -4.46 -13.78 -15.98
CA PRO A 172 -4.76 -14.86 -15.07
C PRO A 172 -4.99 -16.12 -15.90
N ARG A 173 -4.01 -17.03 -15.93
CA ARG A 173 -4.28 -18.41 -16.27
C ARG A 173 -5.24 -18.88 -15.19
N PHE A 174 -6.53 -18.90 -15.50
CA PHE A 174 -7.55 -19.47 -14.63
C PHE A 174 -7.08 -20.87 -14.25
N LYS A 175 -6.50 -20.99 -13.05
CA LYS A 175 -6.10 -22.27 -12.49
C LYS A 175 -7.41 -23.00 -12.25
N ARG A 176 -7.60 -24.13 -12.95
CA ARG A 176 -8.83 -24.94 -12.91
C ARG A 176 -9.29 -25.05 -11.45
N PHE A 177 -10.55 -24.72 -11.18
CA PHE A 177 -11.15 -24.71 -9.85
C PHE A 177 -10.70 -25.93 -9.04
N ASP A 178 -9.91 -25.70 -7.99
CA ASP A 178 -9.42 -26.75 -7.12
C ASP A 178 -10.49 -27.03 -6.05
N LEU A 179 -11.29 -28.08 -6.28
CA LEU A 179 -12.34 -28.53 -5.37
C LEU A 179 -11.79 -28.81 -3.95
N LYS A 180 -10.51 -29.21 -3.84
CA LYS A 180 -9.85 -29.42 -2.54
C LYS A 180 -9.54 -28.09 -1.85
N GLY A 181 -9.15 -27.07 -2.62
CA GLY A 181 -9.01 -25.71 -2.14
C GLY A 181 -10.33 -25.16 -1.61
N LEU A 182 -11.43 -25.35 -2.33
CA LEU A 182 -12.78 -24.95 -1.90
C LEU A 182 -13.18 -25.62 -0.59
N GLY A 183 -12.93 -26.92 -0.43
CA GLY A 183 -13.19 -27.65 0.81
C GLY A 183 -12.42 -27.08 2.01
N ILE A 184 -11.15 -26.67 1.82
CA ILE A 184 -10.34 -26.01 2.85
C ILE A 184 -10.92 -24.63 3.20
N TYR A 185 -11.33 -23.83 2.21
CA TYR A 185 -11.96 -22.53 2.47
C TYR A 185 -13.27 -22.66 3.25
N ILE A 186 -14.11 -23.64 2.90
CA ILE A 186 -15.35 -23.93 3.63
C ILE A 186 -15.03 -24.37 5.06
N LEU A 187 -14.05 -25.24 5.26
CA LEU A 187 -13.63 -25.68 6.59
C LEU A 187 -13.10 -24.51 7.44
N ILE A 188 -12.28 -23.63 6.86
CA ILE A 188 -11.79 -22.41 7.54
C ILE A 188 -12.95 -21.50 7.89
N ALA A 189 -13.93 -21.31 7.00
CA ALA A 189 -15.11 -20.49 7.27
C ALA A 189 -15.96 -21.07 8.41
N VAL A 190 -16.17 -22.39 8.44
CA VAL A 190 -16.90 -23.07 9.51
C VAL A 190 -16.15 -22.94 10.85
N ILE A 191 -14.83 -23.14 10.86
CA ILE A 191 -14.00 -22.94 12.06
C ILE A 191 -14.06 -21.48 12.52
N ALA A 192 -14.02 -20.51 11.62
CA ALA A 192 -14.11 -19.09 11.97
C ALA A 192 -15.47 -18.73 12.59
N VAL A 193 -16.58 -19.27 12.07
CA VAL A 193 -17.92 -19.09 12.64
C VAL A 193 -18.01 -19.73 14.03
N PHE A 194 -17.54 -20.97 14.18
CA PHE A 194 -17.53 -21.66 15.48
C PHE A 194 -16.63 -20.96 16.50
N ALA A 195 -15.45 -20.49 16.07
CA ALA A 195 -14.55 -19.71 16.90
C ALA A 195 -15.20 -18.38 17.32
N GLY A 196 -15.93 -17.71 16.42
CA GLY A 196 -16.67 -16.49 16.74
C GLY A 196 -17.73 -16.71 17.81
N ILE A 197 -18.58 -17.74 17.64
CA ILE A 197 -19.62 -18.10 18.62
C ILE A 197 -19.01 -18.52 19.97
N PHE A 198 -17.93 -19.30 19.94
CA PHE A 198 -17.23 -19.74 21.14
C PHE A 198 -16.52 -18.57 21.87
N LEU A 199 -15.91 -17.64 21.13
CA LEU A 199 -15.28 -16.46 21.71
C LEU A 199 -16.31 -15.48 22.28
N ASP A 200 -17.47 -15.29 21.65
CA ASP A 200 -18.55 -14.48 22.23
C ASP A 200 -19.06 -15.06 23.57
N SER A 201 -18.91 -16.38 23.80
CA SER A 201 -19.23 -17.00 25.09
C SER A 201 -18.14 -16.80 26.16
N ILE A 202 -16.90 -16.49 25.78
CA ILE A 202 -15.75 -16.36 26.70
C ILE A 202 -15.44 -14.91 27.02
N PHE A 203 -15.64 -14.01 26.05
CA PHE A 203 -15.31 -12.60 26.21
C PHE A 203 -16.45 -11.82 26.84
N PRO A 204 -16.16 -10.88 27.76
CA PRO A 204 -17.19 -10.09 28.40
C PRO A 204 -17.92 -9.22 27.37
N VAL A 205 -19.24 -9.25 27.42
CA VAL A 205 -20.11 -8.34 26.68
C VAL A 205 -20.36 -7.12 27.56
N ILE A 206 -20.08 -5.94 27.01
CA ILE A 206 -20.25 -4.66 27.70
C ILE A 206 -21.53 -4.02 27.15
N THR A 207 -22.41 -3.57 28.05
CA THR A 207 -23.55 -2.75 27.68
C THR A 207 -23.07 -1.34 27.37
N LEU A 208 -23.28 -0.91 26.14
CA LEU A 208 -22.83 0.37 25.64
C LEU A 208 -24.03 1.11 25.05
N SER A 209 -24.51 2.11 25.79
CA SER A 209 -25.65 2.93 25.33
C SER A 209 -25.34 3.57 23.97
N PRO A 210 -26.31 3.66 23.03
CA PRO A 210 -26.11 4.29 21.74
C PRO A 210 -25.56 5.74 21.82
N TRP A 211 -25.90 6.47 22.89
CA TRP A 211 -25.36 7.80 23.17
C TRP A 211 -23.87 7.78 23.49
N VAL A 212 -23.40 6.77 24.23
CA VAL A 212 -21.98 6.59 24.51
C VAL A 212 -21.25 6.22 23.23
N SER A 213 -21.82 5.35 22.39
CA SER A 213 -21.30 5.06 21.05
C SER A 213 -21.17 6.32 20.20
N LEU A 214 -22.16 7.23 20.25
CA LEU A 214 -22.12 8.49 19.51
C LEU A 214 -20.98 9.39 19.98
N ILE A 215 -20.77 9.50 21.30
CA ILE A 215 -19.66 10.27 21.88
C ILE A 215 -18.32 9.67 21.43
N LEU A 216 -18.16 8.34 21.50
CA LEU A 216 -16.95 7.66 21.04
C LEU A 216 -16.69 7.88 19.55
N PHE A 217 -17.73 7.88 18.72
CA PHE A 217 -17.63 8.21 17.30
C PHE A 217 -17.13 9.65 17.08
N LEU A 218 -17.70 10.63 17.80
CA LEU A 218 -17.28 12.03 17.70
C LEU A 218 -15.84 12.24 18.18
N ILE A 219 -15.44 11.59 19.27
CA ILE A 219 -14.06 11.63 19.77
C ILE A 219 -13.12 10.96 18.75
N GLY A 220 -13.50 9.80 18.22
CA GLY A 220 -12.72 9.05 17.24
C GLY A 220 -12.49 9.85 15.95
N THR A 221 -13.54 10.50 15.44
CA THR A 221 -13.45 11.37 14.24
C THR A 221 -12.62 12.61 14.48
N ALA A 222 -12.75 13.26 15.65
CA ALA A 222 -11.88 14.37 16.04
C ALA A 222 -10.41 13.92 16.16
N GLY A 223 -10.16 12.75 16.75
CA GLY A 223 -8.85 12.12 16.87
C GLY A 223 -8.22 11.81 15.51
N LEU A 224 -9.00 11.28 14.56
CA LEU A 224 -8.57 11.11 13.17
C LEU A 224 -8.10 12.44 12.58
N LYS A 225 -8.93 13.47 12.69
CA LYS A 225 -8.61 14.79 12.13
C LYS A 225 -7.34 15.40 12.75
N PHE A 226 -7.18 15.29 14.07
CA PHE A 226 -6.12 15.97 14.81
C PHE A 226 -4.78 15.22 14.82
N LEU A 227 -4.79 13.89 14.98
CA LEU A 227 -3.57 13.07 15.09
C LEU A 227 -3.06 12.62 13.72
N PHE A 228 -3.97 12.39 12.77
CA PHE A 228 -3.66 11.71 11.52
C PHE A 228 -3.74 12.65 10.30
N PHE A 229 -4.56 13.69 10.32
CA PHE A 229 -4.70 14.62 9.18
C PHE A 229 -4.05 16.00 9.39
N ARG A 230 -3.29 16.20 10.47
CA ARG A 230 -2.47 17.42 10.64
C ARG A 230 -1.25 17.37 9.71
N LYS A 231 -1.06 18.44 8.92
CA LYS A 231 0.15 18.68 8.14
C LYS A 231 1.31 19.03 9.05
#